data_AF-A0A6A4A0M3-F1
#
_entry.id   AF-A0A6A4A0M3-F1
#
_cell.length_a   1.000
_cell.length_b   1.000
_cell.length_c   1.000
_cell.angle_alpha   90.00
_cell.angle_beta   90.00
_cell.angle_gamma   90.00
#
_symmetry.space_group_name_H-M   'P 1'
#
loop_
_entity.id
_entity.type
_entity.pdbx_description
1 polymer ?
#
loop_
_entity_poly.entity_id
_entity_poly.type
_entity_poly.pdbx_seq_one_letter_code
_entity_poly.pdbx_strand_id
1 'polypeptide(L)'
;MNNERSCAEITNEGAIPVLMELLGTGIGVQKGLAALTLGFLGATNKANSTVLRDAGALGLLVDLLRTEGIEQEQHAVTALEHLTAHNNENLKAVAREDVIAPLVSVLQVGSDTQKELGTVVLGRLAGTQASREKIAAEGVIPLLVGLVRTGTNAQKEEAAHVLGRLAKDETKAVIKSLGAIGILQELQQTGTTGQKRKARVALKAISEDDGGTSKRRRSAPNQTLCFSAIQKGVSMPSSPHSIEELSGGGTLGLEQGVYFIMSFANPKVGANKGVDHEAQWGYCGRDVL
;
A
#
# COMPACT_ATOMS: atom_id res chain seq x y z
N MET A 1 26.79 15.07 -15.19
CA MET A 1 26.88 16.55 -15.32
C MET A 1 25.55 17.06 -15.83
N ASN A 2 24.95 18.05 -15.14
CA ASN A 2 23.86 18.96 -15.56
C ASN A 2 22.44 18.90 -14.91
N ASN A 3 22.09 17.96 -14.02
CA ASN A 3 20.74 18.02 -13.41
C ASN A 3 20.56 19.16 -12.39
N GLU A 4 21.59 19.51 -11.61
CA GLU A 4 21.48 20.56 -10.58
C GLU A 4 21.35 21.96 -11.19
N ARG A 5 22.06 22.25 -12.30
CA ARG A 5 21.95 23.54 -13.00
C ARG A 5 20.60 23.68 -13.71
N SER A 6 20.13 22.64 -14.38
CA SER A 6 18.82 22.67 -15.06
C SER A 6 17.66 22.80 -14.07
N CYS A 7 17.69 22.11 -12.92
CA CYS A 7 16.69 22.31 -11.87
C CYS A 7 16.75 23.72 -11.28
N ALA A 8 17.95 24.27 -11.02
CA ALA A 8 18.09 25.64 -10.50
C ALA A 8 17.55 26.70 -11.47
N GLU A 9 17.77 26.53 -12.78
CA GLU A 9 17.25 27.42 -13.84
C GLU A 9 15.71 27.36 -13.92
N ILE A 10 15.11 26.16 -13.96
CA ILE A 10 13.65 25.97 -13.94
C ILE A 10 13.01 26.59 -12.69
N THR A 11 13.72 26.58 -11.56
CA THR A 11 13.23 27.17 -10.31
C THR A 11 13.20 28.70 -10.36
N ASN A 12 14.21 29.32 -10.99
CA ASN A 12 14.32 30.78 -11.11
C ASN A 12 13.24 31.39 -12.02
N GLU A 13 12.60 30.60 -12.88
CA GLU A 13 11.56 31.05 -13.81
C GLU A 13 10.13 31.01 -13.22
N GLY A 14 9.96 30.75 -11.92
CA GLY A 14 8.63 30.72 -11.30
C GLY A 14 7.80 29.47 -11.66
N ALA A 15 8.46 28.38 -12.07
CA ALA A 15 7.78 27.13 -12.42
C ALA A 15 7.12 26.44 -11.20
N ILE A 16 7.68 26.58 -9.99
CA ILE A 16 7.12 25.95 -8.79
C ILE A 16 5.68 26.40 -8.52
N PRO A 17 5.34 27.71 -8.46
CA PRO A 17 3.96 28.17 -8.33
C PRO A 17 2.99 27.56 -9.36
N VAL A 18 3.37 27.52 -10.64
CA VAL A 18 2.53 26.98 -11.71
C VAL A 18 2.31 25.47 -11.54
N LEU A 19 3.35 24.73 -11.20
CA LEU A 19 3.26 23.29 -10.95
C LEU A 19 2.44 22.99 -9.67
N MET A 20 2.53 23.84 -8.65
CA MET A 20 1.71 23.74 -7.45
C MET A 20 0.22 23.97 -7.76
N GLU A 21 -0.08 24.95 -8.61
CA GLU A 21 -1.44 25.18 -9.10
C GLU A 21 -1.94 23.96 -9.87
N LEU A 22 -1.17 23.43 -10.82
CA LEU A 22 -1.52 22.23 -11.58
C LEU A 22 -1.68 20.99 -10.69
N LEU A 23 -0.89 20.85 -9.63
CA LEU A 23 -1.05 19.76 -8.67
C LEU A 23 -2.38 19.87 -7.90
N GLY A 24 -2.84 21.09 -7.59
CA GLY A 24 -4.12 21.32 -6.92
C GLY A 24 -5.33 21.21 -7.85
N THR A 25 -5.30 21.93 -8.97
CA THR A 25 -6.46 22.17 -9.86
C THR A 25 -6.44 21.35 -11.15
N GLY A 26 -5.30 20.78 -11.52
CA GLY A 26 -5.16 20.02 -12.76
C GLY A 26 -6.01 18.74 -12.79
N ILE A 27 -6.07 18.11 -13.96
CA ILE A 27 -6.83 16.88 -14.18
C ILE A 27 -5.96 15.77 -14.74
N GLY A 28 -6.22 14.53 -14.30
CA GLY A 28 -5.57 13.32 -14.82
C GLY A 28 -4.05 13.43 -14.92
N VAL A 29 -3.54 13.32 -16.14
CA VAL A 29 -2.09 13.32 -16.44
C VAL A 29 -1.39 14.59 -15.97
N GLN A 30 -2.05 15.75 -16.01
CA GLN A 30 -1.44 17.02 -15.60
C GLN A 30 -1.03 17.01 -14.13
N LYS A 31 -1.92 16.50 -13.25
CA LYS A 31 -1.64 16.32 -11.82
C LYS A 31 -0.47 15.37 -11.59
N GLY A 32 -0.46 14.25 -12.31
CA GLY A 32 0.61 13.26 -12.23
C GLY A 32 1.97 13.84 -12.64
N LEU A 33 2.04 14.53 -13.78
CA LEU A 33 3.28 15.15 -14.25
C LEU A 33 3.74 16.27 -13.32
N ALA A 34 2.82 17.10 -12.83
CA ALA A 34 3.14 18.14 -11.85
C ALA A 34 3.73 17.53 -10.57
N ALA A 35 3.10 16.49 -10.02
CA ALA A 35 3.61 15.75 -8.87
C ALA A 35 5.05 15.26 -9.10
N LEU A 36 5.28 14.58 -10.21
CA LEU A 36 6.58 14.00 -10.55
C LEU A 36 7.67 15.08 -10.69
N THR A 37 7.37 16.16 -11.44
CA THR A 37 8.31 17.27 -11.64
C THR A 37 8.65 17.96 -10.33
N LEU A 38 7.66 18.22 -9.46
CA LEU A 38 7.89 18.80 -8.14
C LEU A 38 8.75 17.89 -7.27
N GLY A 39 8.53 16.57 -7.33
CA GLY A 39 9.36 15.59 -6.66
C GLY A 39 10.84 15.70 -7.05
N PHE A 40 11.13 15.78 -8.34
CA PHE A 40 12.51 15.94 -8.84
C PHE A 40 13.13 17.28 -8.46
N LEU A 41 12.38 18.39 -8.61
CA LEU A 41 12.86 19.72 -8.25
C LEU A 41 13.19 19.83 -6.76
N GLY A 42 12.38 19.21 -5.89
CA GLY A 42 12.60 19.23 -4.45
C GLY A 42 13.66 18.25 -3.96
N ALA A 43 13.91 17.14 -4.66
CA ALA A 43 14.96 16.19 -4.31
C ALA A 43 16.37 16.69 -4.71
N THR A 44 16.47 17.45 -5.80
CA THR A 44 17.75 17.97 -6.30
C THR A 44 18.19 19.25 -5.59
N ASN A 45 17.28 20.00 -4.98
CA ASN A 45 17.58 21.27 -4.34
C ASN A 45 16.86 21.43 -2.99
N LYS A 46 17.63 21.58 -1.91
CA LYS A 46 17.10 21.75 -0.54
C LYS A 46 16.24 23.01 -0.37
N ALA A 47 16.57 24.10 -1.07
CA ALA A 47 15.75 25.31 -1.05
C ALA A 47 14.38 25.05 -1.69
N ASN A 48 14.35 24.37 -2.84
CA ASN A 48 13.11 23.95 -3.49
C ASN A 48 12.29 23.03 -2.59
N SER A 49 12.95 22.05 -1.97
CA SER A 49 12.33 21.14 -1.00
C SER A 49 11.62 21.90 0.12
N THR A 50 12.24 22.97 0.61
CA THR A 50 11.70 23.86 1.65
C THR A 50 10.49 24.64 1.12
N VAL A 51 10.62 25.28 -0.05
CA VAL A 51 9.53 26.03 -0.69
C VAL A 51 8.33 25.13 -0.96
N LEU A 52 8.53 23.92 -1.48
CA LEU A 52 7.45 22.98 -1.78
C LEU A 52 6.73 22.52 -0.51
N ARG A 53 7.48 22.21 0.54
CA ARG A 53 6.90 21.86 1.84
C ARG A 53 6.07 23.03 2.38
N ASP A 54 6.62 24.23 2.38
CA ASP A 54 5.98 25.42 2.95
C ASP A 54 4.77 25.87 2.11
N ALA A 55 4.76 25.55 0.82
CA ALA A 55 3.61 25.73 -0.08
C ALA A 55 2.55 24.61 0.02
N GLY A 56 2.72 23.61 0.89
CA GLY A 56 1.73 22.55 1.11
C GLY A 56 1.76 21.42 0.07
N ALA A 57 2.84 21.27 -0.71
CA ALA A 57 2.94 20.23 -1.74
C ALA A 57 2.73 18.81 -1.18
N LEU A 58 3.19 18.57 0.04
CA LEU A 58 3.13 17.26 0.68
C LEU A 58 1.68 16.82 0.93
N GLY A 59 0.82 17.72 1.42
CA GLY A 59 -0.61 17.43 1.60
C GLY A 59 -1.29 17.10 0.28
N LEU A 60 -1.04 17.91 -0.76
CA LEU A 60 -1.58 17.67 -2.10
C LEU A 60 -1.14 16.33 -2.71
N LEU A 61 0.12 15.93 -2.48
CA LEU A 61 0.62 14.62 -2.92
C LEU A 61 -0.05 13.47 -2.18
N VAL A 62 -0.31 13.63 -0.86
CA VAL A 62 -1.05 12.63 -0.09
C VAL A 62 -2.51 12.55 -0.53
N ASP A 63 -3.14 13.67 -0.86
CA ASP A 63 -4.47 13.68 -1.46
C ASP A 63 -4.49 12.97 -2.81
N LEU A 64 -3.46 13.17 -3.63
CA LEU A 64 -3.34 12.49 -4.93
C LEU A 64 -3.23 10.96 -4.77
N LEU A 65 -2.59 10.46 -3.71
CA LEU A 65 -2.59 9.02 -3.39
C LEU A 65 -3.99 8.46 -3.06
N ARG A 66 -4.93 9.31 -2.66
CA ARG A 66 -6.30 8.90 -2.33
C ARG A 66 -7.21 8.87 -3.56
N THR A 67 -6.76 9.40 -4.70
CA THR A 67 -7.56 9.46 -5.92
C THR A 67 -7.49 8.16 -6.72
N GLU A 68 -8.63 7.76 -7.31
CA GLU A 68 -8.70 6.58 -8.16
C GLU A 68 -7.97 6.83 -9.50
N GLY A 69 -6.76 6.29 -9.65
CA GLY A 69 -5.97 6.39 -10.89
C GLY A 69 -4.55 5.85 -10.75
N ILE A 70 -4.26 4.73 -11.42
CA ILE A 70 -2.99 3.99 -11.26
C ILE A 70 -1.77 4.87 -11.60
N GLU A 71 -1.84 5.69 -12.65
CA GLU A 71 -0.70 6.51 -13.09
C GLU A 71 -0.47 7.73 -12.19
N GLN A 72 -1.54 8.39 -11.73
CA GLN A 72 -1.42 9.57 -10.87
C GLN A 72 -0.90 9.17 -9.48
N GLU A 73 -1.41 8.07 -8.93
CA GLU A 73 -0.94 7.51 -7.67
C GLU A 73 0.54 7.10 -7.76
N GLN A 74 0.97 6.49 -8.87
CA GLN A 74 2.37 6.17 -9.13
C GLN A 74 3.26 7.42 -9.11
N HIS A 75 2.85 8.50 -9.78
CA HIS A 75 3.60 9.76 -9.74
C HIS A 75 3.62 10.39 -8.34
N ALA A 76 2.52 10.33 -7.61
CA ALA A 76 2.42 10.84 -6.25
C ALA A 76 3.36 10.10 -5.29
N VAL A 77 3.35 8.75 -5.31
CA VAL A 77 4.23 7.95 -4.44
C VAL A 77 5.71 8.14 -4.80
N THR A 78 6.01 8.29 -6.10
CA THR A 78 7.36 8.61 -6.58
C THR A 78 7.82 9.99 -6.09
N ALA A 79 6.95 11.00 -6.17
CA ALA A 79 7.26 12.34 -5.69
C ALA A 79 7.48 12.38 -4.17
N LEU A 80 6.65 11.67 -3.39
CA LEU A 80 6.82 11.53 -1.95
C LEU A 80 8.11 10.79 -1.60
N GLU A 81 8.45 9.74 -2.33
CA GLU A 81 9.73 9.04 -2.17
C GLU A 81 10.90 10.02 -2.38
N HIS A 82 10.90 10.78 -3.46
CA HIS A 82 11.94 11.77 -3.75
C HIS A 82 12.02 12.89 -2.69
N LEU A 83 10.88 13.49 -2.31
CA LEU A 83 10.86 14.62 -1.36
C LEU A 83 11.21 14.22 0.06
N THR A 84 11.01 12.95 0.43
CA THR A 84 11.39 12.42 1.75
C THR A 84 12.79 11.81 1.76
N ALA A 85 13.40 11.57 0.59
CA ALA A 85 14.75 11.07 0.49
C ALA A 85 15.72 12.07 1.11
N HIS A 86 16.44 11.65 2.15
CA HIS A 86 17.43 12.47 2.87
C HIS A 86 16.89 13.79 3.45
N ASN A 87 15.58 13.95 3.61
CA ASN A 87 14.97 15.14 4.19
C ASN A 87 14.01 14.78 5.34
N ASN A 88 14.55 14.79 6.56
CA ASN A 88 13.79 14.46 7.78
C ASN A 88 12.67 15.46 8.09
N GLU A 89 12.79 16.72 7.68
CA GLU A 89 11.74 17.71 7.93
C GLU A 89 10.54 17.47 7.01
N ASN A 90 10.78 17.11 5.75
CA ASN A 90 9.71 16.67 4.84
C ASN A 90 9.10 15.36 5.32
N LEU A 91 9.91 14.41 5.79
CA LEU A 91 9.38 13.15 6.34
C LEU A 91 8.45 13.39 7.54
N LYS A 92 8.83 14.29 8.46
CA LYS A 92 7.95 14.69 9.58
C LYS A 92 6.70 15.41 9.11
N ALA A 93 6.80 16.26 8.09
CA ALA A 93 5.65 16.96 7.52
C ALA A 93 4.68 15.98 6.87
N VAL A 94 5.16 15.08 6.00
CA VAL A 94 4.35 13.99 5.41
C VAL A 94 3.66 13.13 6.49
N ALA A 95 4.34 12.84 7.60
CA ALA A 95 3.76 12.08 8.71
C ALA A 95 2.57 12.78 9.41
N ARG A 96 2.43 14.11 9.25
CA ARG A 96 1.31 14.90 9.80
C ARG A 96 0.10 14.95 8.84
N GLU A 97 0.28 14.55 7.58
CA GLU A 97 -0.77 14.55 6.54
C GLU A 97 -1.56 13.24 6.48
N ASP A 98 -1.48 12.40 7.52
CA ASP A 98 -2.13 11.07 7.59
C ASP A 98 -1.85 10.18 6.37
N VAL A 99 -0.59 10.16 5.94
CA VAL A 99 -0.11 9.41 4.75
C VAL A 99 -0.13 7.90 4.91
N ILE A 100 -0.19 7.36 6.13
CA ILE A 100 0.06 5.93 6.40
C ILE A 100 -1.04 5.08 5.76
N ALA A 101 -2.32 5.40 5.98
CA ALA A 101 -3.44 4.66 5.40
C ALA A 101 -3.41 4.68 3.85
N PRO A 102 -3.22 5.84 3.18
CA PRO A 102 -2.97 5.86 1.73
C PRO A 102 -1.84 4.94 1.29
N LEU A 103 -0.67 4.97 1.95
CA LEU A 103 0.45 4.09 1.60
C LEU A 103 0.12 2.60 1.79
N VAL A 104 -0.64 2.24 2.82
CA VAL A 104 -1.10 0.86 3.02
C VAL A 104 -2.04 0.42 1.89
N SER A 105 -2.92 1.31 1.42
CA SER A 105 -3.75 1.07 0.23
C SER A 105 -2.88 0.81 -1.01
N VAL A 106 -1.85 1.65 -1.24
CA VAL A 106 -0.87 1.44 -2.32
C VAL A 106 -0.23 0.05 -2.24
N LEU A 107 0.14 -0.40 -1.04
CA LEU A 107 0.72 -1.73 -0.83
C LEU A 107 -0.25 -2.88 -1.15
N GLN A 108 -1.56 -2.64 -1.04
CA GLN A 108 -2.59 -3.64 -1.26
C GLN A 108 -2.95 -3.79 -2.75
N VAL A 109 -3.23 -2.68 -3.43
CA VAL A 109 -3.79 -2.70 -4.81
C VAL A 109 -2.83 -2.18 -5.88
N GLY A 110 -1.72 -1.55 -5.49
CA GLY A 110 -0.78 -0.95 -6.44
C GLY A 110 -0.01 -1.95 -7.31
N SER A 111 0.57 -1.41 -8.38
CA SER A 111 1.55 -2.07 -9.25
C SER A 111 2.81 -2.46 -8.46
N ASP A 112 3.69 -3.24 -9.09
CA ASP A 112 4.90 -3.68 -8.42
C ASP A 112 5.80 -2.52 -8.00
N THR A 113 5.92 -1.50 -8.86
CA THR A 113 6.68 -0.28 -8.59
C THR A 113 6.01 0.55 -7.50
N GLN A 114 4.68 0.68 -7.50
CA GLN A 114 3.96 1.41 -6.46
C GLN A 114 4.16 0.79 -5.08
N LYS A 115 4.03 -0.54 -4.99
CA LYS A 115 4.26 -1.31 -3.75
C LYS A 115 5.67 -1.14 -3.23
N GLU A 116 6.67 -1.16 -4.12
CA GLU A 116 8.07 -0.92 -3.76
C GLU A 116 8.25 0.49 -3.17
N LEU A 117 7.85 1.54 -3.89
CA LEU A 117 8.02 2.93 -3.48
C LEU A 117 7.24 3.24 -2.19
N GLY A 118 6.01 2.73 -2.07
CA GLY A 118 5.22 2.88 -0.85
C GLY A 118 5.90 2.22 0.35
N THR A 119 6.53 1.05 0.15
CA THR A 119 7.26 0.34 1.19
C THR A 119 8.51 1.11 1.62
N VAL A 120 9.22 1.76 0.69
CA VAL A 120 10.36 2.64 0.98
C VAL A 120 9.93 3.80 1.88
N VAL A 121 8.84 4.50 1.53
CA VAL A 121 8.33 5.64 2.30
C VAL A 121 7.88 5.20 3.69
N LEU A 122 7.12 4.09 3.80
CA LEU A 122 6.73 3.50 5.09
C LEU A 122 7.94 3.14 5.95
N GLY A 123 8.96 2.54 5.34
CA GLY A 123 10.22 2.22 6.03
C GLY A 123 10.88 3.44 6.64
N ARG A 124 10.91 4.56 5.90
CA ARG A 124 11.44 5.84 6.40
C ARG A 124 10.60 6.37 7.57
N LEU A 125 9.27 6.35 7.44
CA LEU A 125 8.34 6.78 8.50
C LEU A 125 8.48 5.95 9.79
N ALA A 126 8.83 4.66 9.69
CA ALA A 126 9.03 3.76 10.83
C ALA A 126 10.25 4.08 11.73
N GLY A 127 10.81 5.29 11.65
CA GLY A 127 11.93 5.76 12.48
C GLY A 127 11.58 6.00 13.95
N THR A 128 10.34 6.38 14.27
CA THR A 128 9.90 6.67 15.65
C THR A 128 8.96 5.58 16.19
N GLN A 129 8.86 5.44 17.52
CA GLN A 129 7.93 4.47 18.12
C GLN A 129 6.48 4.77 17.76
N ALA A 130 6.05 6.03 17.90
CA ALA A 130 4.67 6.44 17.57
C ALA A 130 4.32 6.15 16.10
N SER A 131 5.24 6.39 15.17
CA SER A 131 5.02 6.05 13.76
C SER A 131 4.94 4.53 13.53
N ARG A 132 5.76 3.73 14.21
CA ARG A 132 5.69 2.26 14.11
C ARG A 132 4.36 1.71 14.60
N GLU A 133 3.85 2.23 15.72
CA GLU A 133 2.55 1.83 16.27
C GLU A 133 1.42 2.15 15.31
N LYS A 134 1.40 3.36 14.73
CA LYS A 134 0.42 3.74 13.70
C LYS A 134 0.52 2.84 12.47
N ILE A 135 1.73 2.60 11.95
CA ILE A 135 1.95 1.74 10.79
C ILE A 135 1.46 0.31 11.06
N ALA A 136 1.73 -0.23 12.25
CA ALA A 136 1.28 -1.56 12.63
C ALA A 136 -0.25 -1.65 12.80
N ALA A 137 -0.88 -0.61 13.36
CA ALA A 137 -2.33 -0.53 13.55
C ALA A 137 -3.11 -0.53 12.23
N GLU A 138 -2.52 0.01 11.15
CA GLU A 138 -3.09 -0.02 9.79
C GLU A 138 -2.98 -1.41 9.11
N GLY A 139 -2.52 -2.45 9.82
CA GLY A 139 -2.57 -3.82 9.30
C GLY A 139 -1.56 -4.11 8.18
N VAL A 140 -0.45 -3.37 8.11
CA VAL A 140 0.55 -3.53 7.03
C VAL A 140 1.36 -4.83 7.13
N ILE A 141 1.48 -5.43 8.33
CA ILE A 141 2.41 -6.55 8.58
C ILE A 141 2.13 -7.76 7.66
N PRO A 142 0.88 -8.26 7.52
CA PRO A 142 0.57 -9.33 6.57
C PRO A 142 0.95 -9.00 5.12
N LEU A 143 0.76 -7.75 4.68
CA LEU A 143 1.13 -7.30 3.34
C LEU A 143 2.64 -7.40 3.13
N LEU A 144 3.44 -6.91 4.08
CA LEU A 144 4.89 -6.99 4.03
C LEU A 144 5.39 -8.45 4.02
N VAL A 145 4.80 -9.33 4.84
CA VAL A 145 5.13 -10.76 4.82
C VAL A 145 4.80 -11.39 3.45
N GLY A 146 3.69 -10.97 2.83
CA GLY A 146 3.37 -11.32 1.45
C GLY A 146 4.45 -10.89 0.45
N LEU A 147 4.86 -9.62 0.50
CA LEU A 147 5.91 -9.07 -0.37
C LEU A 147 7.25 -9.79 -0.21
N VAL A 148 7.68 -10.11 1.02
CA VAL A 148 8.91 -10.91 1.24
C VAL A 148 8.81 -12.30 0.62
N ARG A 149 7.62 -12.90 0.59
CA ARG A 149 7.40 -14.25 0.05
C ARG A 149 7.38 -14.25 -1.49
N THR A 150 6.54 -13.41 -2.10
CA THR A 150 6.22 -13.51 -3.54
C THR A 150 6.56 -12.27 -4.35
N GLY A 151 7.05 -11.21 -3.72
CA GLY A 151 7.33 -9.95 -4.40
C GLY A 151 8.56 -10.00 -5.34
N THR A 152 8.75 -8.90 -6.06
CA THR A 152 9.95 -8.64 -6.86
C THR A 152 11.19 -8.56 -5.97
N ASN A 153 12.37 -8.55 -6.58
CA ASN A 153 13.61 -8.50 -5.80
C ASN A 153 13.69 -7.25 -4.92
N ALA A 154 13.27 -6.10 -5.43
CA ALA A 154 13.29 -4.85 -4.69
C ALA A 154 12.20 -4.81 -3.60
N GLN A 155 10.99 -5.31 -3.89
CA GLN A 155 9.93 -5.44 -2.89
C GLN A 155 10.34 -6.34 -1.73
N LYS A 156 10.91 -7.51 -2.01
CA LYS A 156 11.42 -8.44 -0.97
C LYS A 156 12.45 -7.76 -0.08
N GLU A 157 13.35 -7.02 -0.70
CA GLU A 157 14.39 -6.30 -0.02
C GLU A 157 13.81 -5.23 0.92
N GLU A 158 12.95 -4.35 0.42
CA GLU A 158 12.37 -3.27 1.23
C GLU A 158 11.38 -3.79 2.27
N ALA A 159 10.55 -4.78 1.94
CA ALA A 159 9.63 -5.36 2.90
C ALA A 159 10.35 -6.02 4.08
N ALA A 160 11.49 -6.71 3.84
CA ALA A 160 12.33 -7.23 4.92
C ALA A 160 12.87 -6.10 5.81
N HIS A 161 13.31 -4.99 5.21
CA HIS A 161 13.77 -3.82 5.95
C HIS A 161 12.68 -3.22 6.84
N VAL A 162 11.45 -3.05 6.32
CA VAL A 162 10.33 -2.52 7.11
C VAL A 162 9.91 -3.49 8.22
N LEU A 163 9.83 -4.80 7.95
CA LEU A 163 9.55 -5.80 8.99
C LEU A 163 10.56 -5.74 10.13
N GLY A 164 11.85 -5.59 9.80
CA GLY A 164 12.91 -5.43 10.82
C GLY A 164 12.75 -4.16 11.66
N ARG A 165 12.30 -3.05 11.06
CA ARG A 165 12.01 -1.81 11.79
C ARG A 165 10.79 -1.95 12.69
N LEU A 166 9.76 -2.65 12.21
CA LEU A 166 8.52 -2.83 12.95
C LEU A 166 8.68 -3.81 14.10
N ALA A 167 9.56 -4.81 14.01
CA ALA A 167 9.76 -5.89 14.98
C ALA A 167 10.16 -5.44 16.41
N LYS A 168 9.20 -4.87 17.13
CA LYS A 168 9.29 -4.43 18.52
C LYS A 168 8.03 -4.82 19.29
N ASP A 169 8.20 -5.11 20.58
CA ASP A 169 7.09 -5.37 21.50
C ASP A 169 6.07 -6.39 20.92
N GLU A 170 4.79 -6.03 20.85
CA GLU A 170 3.69 -6.88 20.40
C GLU A 170 3.76 -7.25 18.92
N THR A 171 4.30 -6.37 18.06
CA THR A 171 4.40 -6.63 16.62
C THR A 171 5.37 -7.77 16.30
N LYS A 172 6.36 -8.01 17.18
CA LYS A 172 7.32 -9.11 17.05
C LYS A 172 6.59 -10.46 17.09
N ALA A 173 5.60 -10.61 17.98
CA ALA A 173 4.79 -11.81 18.07
C ALA A 173 3.96 -12.03 16.79
N VAL A 174 3.36 -10.96 16.26
CA VAL A 174 2.57 -11.00 15.01
C VAL A 174 3.44 -11.38 13.81
N ILE A 175 4.63 -10.79 13.68
CA ILE A 175 5.58 -11.11 12.62
C ILE A 175 6.00 -12.58 12.70
N LYS A 176 6.26 -13.10 13.92
CA LYS A 176 6.59 -14.50 14.15
C LYS A 176 5.43 -15.44 13.77
N SER A 177 4.20 -15.13 14.19
CA SER A 177 3.03 -15.99 13.92
C SER A 177 2.68 -16.08 12.44
N LEU A 178 3.03 -15.07 11.63
CA LEU A 178 2.85 -15.08 10.18
C LEU A 178 3.92 -15.90 9.43
N GLY A 179 4.83 -16.55 10.15
CA GLY A 179 5.88 -17.40 9.58
C GLY A 179 7.03 -16.61 8.94
N ALA A 180 7.18 -15.32 9.26
CA ALA A 180 8.18 -14.46 8.63
C ALA A 180 9.63 -14.94 8.85
N ILE A 181 9.92 -15.63 9.97
CA ILE A 181 11.28 -16.12 10.27
C ILE A 181 11.80 -17.03 9.16
N GLY A 182 11.03 -18.07 8.78
CA GLY A 182 11.47 -19.04 7.77
C GLY A 182 11.70 -18.38 6.41
N ILE A 183 10.80 -17.47 6.02
CA ILE A 183 10.87 -16.74 4.75
C ILE A 183 12.10 -15.83 4.72
N LEU A 184 12.37 -15.12 5.82
CA LEU A 184 13.55 -14.25 5.93
C LEU A 184 14.85 -15.06 5.98
N GLN A 185 14.85 -16.25 6.59
CA GLN A 185 16.02 -17.15 6.57
C GLN A 185 16.31 -17.64 5.16
N GLU A 186 15.29 -18.05 4.42
CA GLU A 186 15.43 -18.41 3.02
C GLU A 186 15.98 -17.24 2.20
N LEU A 187 15.38 -16.06 2.33
CA LEU A 187 15.82 -14.84 1.65
C LEU A 187 17.27 -14.46 2.00
N GLN A 188 17.70 -14.72 3.25
CA GLN A 188 19.07 -14.51 3.68
C GLN A 188 20.06 -15.46 2.98
N GLN A 189 19.64 -16.66 2.59
CA GLN A 189 20.51 -17.64 1.93
C GLN A 189 20.52 -17.46 0.41
N THR A 190 19.34 -17.30 -0.20
CA THR A 190 19.16 -17.37 -1.66
C THR A 190 19.05 -16.00 -2.34
N GLY A 191 18.84 -14.93 -1.58
CA GLY A 191 18.59 -13.59 -2.13
C GLY A 191 19.79 -12.87 -2.73
N THR A 192 19.57 -11.68 -3.26
CA THR A 192 20.61 -10.72 -3.69
C THR A 192 21.39 -10.18 -2.49
N THR A 193 22.56 -9.57 -2.71
CA THR A 193 23.37 -8.98 -1.63
C THR A 193 22.57 -8.03 -0.72
N GLY A 194 21.70 -7.20 -1.31
CA GLY A 194 20.82 -6.28 -0.57
C GLY A 194 19.76 -7.00 0.25
N GLN A 195 19.08 -7.99 -0.34
CA GLN A 195 18.12 -8.86 0.33
C GLN A 195 18.76 -9.60 1.50
N LYS A 196 19.92 -10.25 1.30
CA LYS A 196 20.62 -10.99 2.36
C LYS A 196 20.94 -10.10 3.56
N ARG A 197 21.42 -8.88 3.28
CA ARG A 197 21.74 -7.89 4.32
C ARG A 197 20.50 -7.47 5.11
N LYS A 198 19.43 -7.08 4.43
CA LYS A 198 18.20 -6.60 5.09
C LYS A 198 17.45 -7.73 5.79
N ALA A 199 17.39 -8.93 5.21
CA ALA A 199 16.83 -10.11 5.85
C ALA A 199 17.57 -10.48 7.15
N ARG A 200 18.91 -10.46 7.13
CA ARG A 200 19.73 -10.69 8.34
C ARG A 200 19.43 -9.66 9.43
N VAL A 201 19.33 -8.38 9.08
CA VAL A 201 19.01 -7.30 10.05
C VAL A 201 17.60 -7.51 10.63
N ALA A 202 16.63 -7.86 9.79
CA ALA A 202 15.26 -8.14 10.22
C ALA A 202 15.20 -9.35 11.17
N LEU A 203 15.87 -10.44 10.82
CA LEU A 203 15.96 -11.63 11.67
C LEU A 203 16.58 -11.31 13.03
N LYS A 204 17.65 -10.52 13.05
CA LYS A 204 18.27 -10.05 14.29
C LYS A 204 17.24 -9.33 15.16
N ALA A 205 16.54 -8.33 14.61
CA ALA A 205 15.51 -7.58 15.34
C ALA A 205 14.34 -8.45 15.83
N ILE A 206 13.94 -9.47 15.06
CA ILE A 206 12.86 -10.41 15.46
C ILE A 206 13.34 -11.38 16.55
N SER A 207 14.62 -11.76 16.53
CA SER A 207 15.22 -12.75 17.42
C SER A 207 15.71 -12.19 18.75
N GLU A 208 16.13 -10.93 18.79
CA GLU A 208 16.52 -10.25 20.02
C GLU A 208 15.28 -10.11 20.90
N ASP A 209 15.13 -10.96 21.90
CA ASP A 209 14.23 -10.66 23.01
C ASP A 209 14.79 -9.44 23.73
N ASP A 210 13.96 -8.42 23.95
CA ASP A 210 14.36 -7.18 24.62
C ASP A 210 14.79 -7.51 26.06
N GLY A 211 16.07 -7.82 26.22
CA GLY A 211 16.70 -8.16 27.48
C GLY A 211 16.71 -6.96 28.41
N GLY A 212 15.65 -6.83 29.21
CA GLY A 212 15.67 -6.19 30.53
C GLY A 212 15.53 -4.67 30.56
N THR A 213 14.31 -4.18 30.81
CA THR A 213 13.93 -3.73 32.17
C THR A 213 12.45 -3.96 32.38
N SER A 214 12.16 -5.08 33.04
CA SER A 214 10.85 -5.36 33.61
C SER A 214 10.53 -4.32 34.70
N LYS A 215 9.86 -3.22 34.34
CA LYS A 215 8.91 -2.62 35.27
C LYS A 215 7.62 -3.41 35.10
N ARG A 216 7.45 -4.42 35.95
CA ARG A 216 6.15 -5.06 36.24
C ARG A 216 5.11 -3.97 36.49
N ARG A 217 4.33 -3.60 35.47
CA ARG A 217 2.98 -3.07 35.68
C ARG A 217 2.06 -4.27 35.68
N ARG A 218 1.66 -4.70 36.89
CA ARG A 218 0.45 -5.50 37.05
C ARG A 218 -0.71 -4.64 36.54
N SER A 219 -1.29 -5.02 35.42
CA SER A 219 -2.58 -4.54 34.93
C SER A 219 -3.26 -5.70 34.24
N ALA A 220 -4.50 -5.95 34.66
CA ALA A 220 -5.36 -7.09 34.36
C ALA A 220 -5.58 -7.34 32.85
N PRO A 221 -6.02 -8.54 32.45
CA PRO A 221 -6.27 -8.87 31.05
C PRO A 221 -7.52 -8.12 30.59
N ASN A 222 -7.36 -7.14 29.71
CA ASN A 222 -8.46 -6.64 28.89
C ASN A 222 -8.22 -7.06 27.45
N GLN A 223 -9.01 -8.05 27.04
CA GLN A 223 -9.22 -8.47 25.67
C GLN A 223 -9.80 -7.30 24.87
N THR A 224 -9.00 -6.55 24.10
CA THR A 224 -9.52 -5.81 22.93
C THR A 224 -8.39 -5.40 21.98
N LEU A 225 -7.84 -6.35 21.23
CA LEU A 225 -7.51 -6.08 19.82
C LEU A 225 -8.52 -6.86 18.99
N CYS A 226 -9.79 -6.47 19.15
CA CYS A 226 -10.87 -6.93 18.30
C CYS A 226 -10.65 -6.35 16.90
N PHE A 227 -10.29 -7.24 15.97
CA PHE A 227 -11.07 -7.48 14.76
C PHE A 227 -12.36 -6.62 14.71
N SER A 228 -12.33 -5.51 13.99
CA SER A 228 -13.51 -4.70 13.72
C SER A 228 -13.53 -4.28 12.26
N ALA A 229 -13.90 -5.22 11.40
CA ALA A 229 -14.67 -4.94 10.21
C ALA A 229 -15.42 -6.21 9.79
N ILE A 230 -16.72 -6.07 9.55
CA ILE A 230 -17.70 -7.08 9.10
C ILE A 230 -18.35 -7.90 10.22
N GLN A 231 -19.22 -7.24 10.99
CA GLN A 231 -20.60 -7.71 11.17
C GLN A 231 -21.48 -6.51 11.50
N LYS A 232 -22.05 -5.88 10.47
CA LYS A 232 -23.16 -4.93 10.66
C LYS A 232 -24.37 -5.74 11.09
N GLY A 233 -24.94 -5.31 12.21
CA GLY A 233 -26.06 -5.95 12.87
C GLY A 233 -27.31 -6.03 12.00
N VAL A 234 -27.95 -7.19 12.08
CA VAL A 234 -29.40 -7.31 11.97
C VAL A 234 -29.87 -7.80 13.33
N SER A 235 -30.64 -6.96 14.02
CA SER A 235 -31.38 -7.37 15.20
C SER A 235 -32.52 -8.28 14.76
N MET A 236 -32.60 -9.48 15.35
CA MET A 236 -33.79 -10.34 15.31
C MET A 236 -34.82 -9.80 16.32
N PRO A 237 -36.09 -9.56 15.96
CA PRO A 237 -37.15 -9.48 16.94
C PRO A 237 -37.62 -10.89 17.33
N SER A 238 -37.76 -11.10 18.63
CA SER A 238 -38.19 -12.33 19.28
C SER A 238 -39.72 -12.47 19.30
N SER A 239 -40.19 -13.51 18.62
CA SER A 239 -41.38 -14.34 18.93
C SER A 239 -42.80 -13.76 18.65
N PRO A 240 -43.89 -14.57 18.71
CA PRO A 240 -44.71 -14.82 17.53
C PRO A 240 -46.20 -14.45 17.74
N HIS A 241 -46.83 -13.80 16.76
CA HIS A 241 -48.29 -13.74 16.71
C HIS A 241 -48.83 -13.98 15.30
N SER A 242 -49.55 -15.11 15.21
CA SER A 242 -50.71 -15.49 14.41
C SER A 242 -51.09 -14.68 13.15
N ILE A 243 -51.09 -15.41 12.02
CA ILE A 243 -52.12 -15.54 10.96
C ILE A 243 -53.05 -14.33 10.75
N GLU A 244 -52.96 -13.72 9.57
CA GLU A 244 -54.12 -13.48 8.69
C GLU A 244 -53.68 -13.31 7.23
N GLU A 245 -54.22 -14.16 6.36
CA GLU A 245 -54.17 -14.04 4.90
C GLU A 245 -55.09 -12.91 4.45
N LEU A 246 -54.64 -12.00 3.57
CA LEU A 246 -55.53 -11.35 2.62
C LEU A 246 -54.83 -11.06 1.28
N SER A 247 -55.36 -11.75 0.27
CA SER A 247 -55.34 -11.48 -1.16
C SER A 247 -55.44 -10.00 -1.55
N GLY A 248 -54.67 -9.57 -2.56
CA GLY A 248 -54.91 -8.31 -3.28
C GLY A 248 -53.75 -7.91 -4.20
N GLY A 249 -53.91 -8.15 -5.51
CA GLY A 249 -52.92 -7.83 -6.53
C GLY A 249 -52.74 -6.33 -6.78
N GLY A 250 -51.58 -5.97 -7.33
CA GLY A 250 -51.27 -4.62 -7.80
C GLY A 250 -49.90 -4.55 -8.44
N THR A 251 -49.88 -4.50 -9.77
CA THR A 251 -48.71 -4.35 -10.65
C THR A 251 -48.08 -2.94 -10.62
N LEU A 252 -46.80 -2.90 -11.01
CA LEU A 252 -45.98 -1.80 -11.56
C LEU A 252 -44.97 -1.14 -10.61
N GLY A 253 -43.70 -1.17 -11.04
CA GLY A 253 -42.60 -0.38 -10.45
C GLY A 253 -41.23 -1.00 -10.70
N LEU A 254 -40.72 -0.86 -11.92
CA LEU A 254 -39.33 -1.15 -12.30
C LEU A 254 -38.38 -0.20 -11.54
N GLU A 255 -37.45 -0.72 -10.74
CA GLU A 255 -36.08 -0.19 -10.65
C GLU A 255 -35.09 -1.33 -10.42
N GLN A 256 -34.06 -1.35 -11.26
CA GLN A 256 -32.98 -2.33 -11.30
C GLN A 256 -31.89 -1.98 -10.28
N GLY A 257 -31.26 -2.98 -9.70
CA GLY A 257 -30.03 -2.80 -8.90
C GLY A 257 -29.72 -4.01 -8.01
N VAL A 258 -29.57 -5.18 -8.62
CA VAL A 258 -29.32 -6.45 -7.92
C VAL A 258 -27.88 -6.52 -7.41
N TYR A 259 -27.73 -6.67 -6.10
CA TYR A 259 -26.54 -7.18 -5.43
C TYR A 259 -26.24 -8.60 -5.92
N PHE A 260 -25.08 -8.82 -6.53
CA PHE A 260 -24.61 -10.16 -6.88
C PHE A 260 -23.54 -10.62 -5.90
N ILE A 261 -23.93 -11.54 -5.01
CA ILE A 261 -23.05 -12.33 -4.18
C ILE A 261 -22.85 -13.66 -4.92
N MET A 262 -21.61 -13.98 -5.31
CA MET A 262 -21.24 -15.31 -5.81
C MET A 262 -20.28 -15.99 -4.83
N SER A 263 -20.77 -17.09 -4.28
CA SER A 263 -20.08 -18.19 -3.58
C SER A 263 -20.89 -19.42 -3.97
N PHE A 264 -20.40 -20.59 -4.38
CA PHE A 264 -19.12 -21.29 -4.40
C PHE A 264 -19.17 -22.27 -5.59
N ALA A 265 -18.04 -22.72 -6.13
CA ALA A 265 -17.83 -24.15 -6.45
C ALA A 265 -16.41 -24.43 -6.95
N ASN A 266 -15.66 -25.13 -6.11
CA ASN A 266 -14.51 -25.96 -6.47
C ASN A 266 -15.04 -27.31 -7.00
N PRO A 267 -14.38 -27.92 -7.99
CA PRO A 267 -14.15 -29.35 -7.86
C PRO A 267 -12.70 -29.73 -8.22
N LYS A 268 -12.04 -30.44 -7.30
CA LYS A 268 -10.82 -31.19 -7.58
C LYS A 268 -11.14 -32.67 -7.83
N VAL A 269 -10.39 -33.23 -8.79
CA VAL A 269 -9.94 -34.62 -8.98
C VAL A 269 -10.80 -35.57 -9.83
N GLY A 270 -10.17 -36.12 -10.89
CA GLY A 270 -10.54 -37.42 -11.47
C GLY A 270 -10.02 -37.65 -12.89
N ALA A 271 -8.96 -38.44 -13.03
CA ALA A 271 -8.23 -38.75 -14.27
C ALA A 271 -9.00 -39.53 -15.37
N ASN A 272 -8.60 -39.31 -16.64
CA ASN A 272 -7.92 -40.28 -17.54
C ASN A 272 -8.49 -40.39 -18.99
N LYS A 273 -7.55 -40.48 -19.95
CA LYS A 273 -7.64 -40.85 -21.40
C LYS A 273 -8.31 -39.79 -22.30
N GLY A 274 -7.68 -39.20 -23.32
CA GLY A 274 -6.65 -39.69 -24.24
C GLY A 274 -7.32 -40.16 -25.53
N VAL A 275 -7.51 -39.27 -26.52
CA VAL A 275 -7.55 -39.57 -27.97
C VAL A 275 -7.29 -38.26 -28.73
N ASP A 276 -6.37 -38.33 -29.68
CA ASP A 276 -6.04 -37.32 -30.69
C ASP A 276 -7.26 -36.93 -31.55
N HIS A 277 -7.28 -35.69 -32.05
CA HIS A 277 -7.69 -35.41 -33.43
C HIS A 277 -7.26 -33.99 -33.86
N GLU A 278 -6.42 -33.98 -34.89
CA GLU A 278 -6.17 -32.88 -35.83
C GLU A 278 -7.46 -32.20 -36.32
N ALA A 279 -7.43 -30.87 -36.44
CA ALA A 279 -8.09 -30.18 -37.53
C ALA A 279 -7.46 -28.79 -37.76
N GLN A 280 -6.78 -28.67 -38.91
CA GLN A 280 -6.37 -27.45 -39.59
C GLN A 280 -7.56 -26.73 -40.24
N TRP A 281 -7.25 -25.65 -40.99
CA TRP A 281 -8.05 -24.80 -41.90
C TRP A 281 -8.62 -23.54 -41.25
N GLY A 282 -8.41 -22.32 -41.74
CA GLY A 282 -7.74 -21.82 -42.95
C GLY A 282 -8.14 -20.36 -43.16
N TYR A 283 -7.17 -19.50 -43.48
CA TYR A 283 -7.40 -18.12 -43.92
C TYR A 283 -8.09 -18.09 -45.29
N CYS A 284 -9.06 -17.18 -45.48
CA CYS A 284 -9.42 -16.70 -46.81
C CYS A 284 -9.86 -15.23 -46.73
N GLY A 285 -9.07 -14.35 -47.33
CA GLY A 285 -9.44 -12.95 -47.53
C GLY A 285 -10.47 -12.78 -48.64
N ARG A 286 -11.07 -11.58 -48.69
CA ARG A 286 -11.60 -11.02 -49.93
C ARG A 286 -11.63 -9.50 -49.83
N ASP A 287 -10.91 -8.87 -50.76
CA ASP A 287 -11.00 -7.48 -51.18
C ASP A 287 -12.39 -7.14 -51.78
N VAL A 288 -12.51 -5.89 -52.26
CA VAL A 288 -13.58 -5.23 -53.05
C VAL A 288 -14.39 -4.28 -52.15
N LEU A 289 -14.29 -2.94 -52.19
CA LEU A 289 -13.88 -1.93 -53.19
C LEU A 289 -13.18 -0.74 -52.52
#